data_AF-D0P235-F1
#
_entry.id   AF-D0P235-F1
#
_cell.length_a   1.000
_cell.length_b   1.000
_cell.length_c   1.000
_cell.angle_alpha   90.00
_cell.angle_beta   90.00
_cell.angle_gamma   90.00
#
_symmetry.space_group_name_H-M   'P 1'
#
loop_
_entity.id
_entity.type
_entity.pdbx_description
1 polymer ?
#
loop_
_entity_poly.entity_id
_entity_poly.type
_entity_poly.pdbx_seq_one_letter_code
_entity_poly.pdbx_strand_id
1 'polypeptide(L)'
;MMPDQATDVDVLANPLLPTWISFVKTKLKEDPYDFLLLKLAKQYEEDALHKRLMAAGTTASTRDIASGLEFAQIKKWLTTGKAEDDVLKISLVPADKELGLLKHPALQTFISYATKHHTLDPYEFLVLKLAKRHGEEELPKMLVRAKSDSDLVSMAVKLESTQFKIWKEKGKTSDDVFKMLRLDIDQSIDTLKSPGLVSWFLYVKKISENPTEVLYRKLEIRFSDAEILKMFFAGKNDDTLKFTLGPMVRLIKGNWLSQKKTAEDVFTHLSLDKDGINFFENPILVTWFTYVKSMHKEEADNVMSSVMTKYYDDETLKKMVTHSSITGNLKATAAQVASALWLRDGMPAHEAFKLLRLSGKGDNALSDPAFGIWVSYFNKLQRKKMNQDEYAIIAELSKHFDNNLDLARALCAVAKKNPDLNTAQTITSLQNLQFKQWIQEKRWNVKELRYADPKYWDVYRSFYTFFYATRQ
;
A
#
# COMPACT_ATOMS: atom_id res chain seq x y z
N MET A 1 21.46 39.50 56.69
CA MET A 1 21.92 38.36 55.88
C MET A 1 21.22 37.11 56.41
N MET A 2 20.74 36.24 55.50
CA MET A 2 19.93 35.01 55.69
C MET A 2 18.39 35.20 55.72
N PRO A 3 17.61 34.27 55.14
CA PRO A 3 17.70 33.87 53.73
C PRO A 3 16.33 33.92 53.03
N ASP A 4 16.42 34.28 51.76
CA ASP A 4 15.44 34.21 50.69
C ASP A 4 15.18 32.74 50.31
N GLN A 5 14.12 32.12 50.84
CA GLN A 5 13.43 30.92 50.29
C GLN A 5 12.07 30.76 50.99
N ALA A 6 11.07 31.57 50.61
CA ALA A 6 9.68 31.20 50.90
C ALA A 6 9.33 30.01 50.00
N THR A 7 9.12 28.86 50.61
CA THR A 7 8.64 27.64 49.97
C THR A 7 7.35 27.95 49.19
N ASP A 8 7.45 27.94 47.86
CA ASP A 8 6.37 28.14 46.89
C ASP A 8 5.40 26.96 47.00
N VAL A 9 4.57 26.94 48.05
CA VAL A 9 3.46 26.01 48.18
C VAL A 9 2.53 26.32 47.01
N ASP A 10 2.43 25.39 46.06
CA ASP A 10 1.51 25.51 44.94
C ASP A 10 0.12 25.82 45.49
N VAL A 11 -0.31 27.07 45.34
CA VAL A 11 -1.59 27.58 45.86
C VAL A 11 -2.74 26.73 45.35
N LEU A 12 -2.58 26.12 44.16
CA LEU A 12 -3.54 25.23 43.53
C LEU A 12 -3.61 23.85 44.20
N ALA A 13 -2.57 23.44 44.91
CA ALA A 13 -2.49 22.21 45.68
C ALA A 13 -2.91 22.38 47.16
N ASN A 14 -3.38 23.56 47.57
CA ASN A 14 -3.80 23.80 48.95
C ASN A 14 -5.01 22.93 49.33
N PRO A 15 -4.94 22.11 50.41
CA PRO A 15 -6.02 21.20 50.78
C PRO A 15 -7.32 21.88 51.22
N LEU A 16 -7.27 23.17 51.56
CA LEU A 16 -8.47 23.97 51.90
C LEU A 16 -9.14 24.60 50.68
N LEU A 17 -8.48 24.58 49.52
CA LEU A 17 -9.00 25.21 48.30
C LEU A 17 -10.33 24.58 47.81
N PRO A 18 -10.52 23.24 47.82
CA PRO A 18 -11.81 22.64 47.47
C PRO A 18 -12.97 23.09 48.38
N THR A 19 -12.70 23.22 49.68
CA THR A 19 -13.68 23.72 50.67
C THR A 19 -14.07 25.17 50.36
N TRP A 20 -13.08 26.01 50.03
CA TRP A 20 -13.34 27.39 49.64
C TRP A 20 -14.13 27.48 48.31
N ILE A 21 -13.78 26.68 47.29
CA ILE A 21 -14.51 26.60 46.02
C ILE A 21 -15.99 26.24 46.28
N SER A 22 -16.23 25.24 47.14
CA SER A 22 -17.58 24.83 47.52
C SER A 22 -18.34 25.94 48.26
N PHE A 23 -17.69 26.64 49.19
CA PHE A 23 -18.29 27.77 49.91
C PHE A 23 -18.73 28.88 48.95
N VAL A 24 -17.86 29.33 48.03
CA VAL A 24 -18.20 30.40 47.08
C VAL A 24 -19.36 29.96 46.18
N LYS A 25 -19.30 28.74 45.65
CA LYS A 25 -20.36 28.21 44.76
C LYS A 25 -21.71 28.08 45.47
N THR A 26 -21.73 27.60 46.71
CA THR A 26 -22.98 27.27 47.42
C THR A 26 -23.55 28.41 48.26
N LYS A 27 -22.69 29.21 48.89
CA LYS A 27 -23.08 30.30 49.79
C LYS A 27 -23.14 31.64 49.09
N LEU A 28 -22.14 31.96 48.27
CA LEU A 28 -22.10 33.23 47.54
C LEU A 28 -22.87 33.15 46.21
N LYS A 29 -23.08 31.94 45.66
CA LYS A 29 -23.75 31.70 44.36
C LYS A 29 -23.04 32.41 43.20
N GLU A 30 -21.72 32.57 43.32
CA GLU A 30 -20.87 33.16 42.29
C GLU A 30 -19.90 32.11 41.73
N ASP A 31 -19.18 32.46 40.65
CA ASP A 31 -18.15 31.59 40.07
C ASP A 31 -16.86 31.64 40.91
N PRO A 32 -16.49 30.57 41.62
CA PRO A 32 -15.28 30.53 42.44
C PRO A 32 -14.00 30.78 41.63
N TYR A 33 -13.98 30.38 40.36
CA TYR A 33 -12.78 30.48 39.54
C TYR A 33 -12.53 31.91 39.07
N ASP A 34 -13.56 32.73 38.86
CA ASP A 34 -13.41 34.16 38.54
C ASP A 34 -12.70 34.90 39.71
N PHE A 35 -13.10 34.63 40.95
CA PHE A 35 -12.46 35.21 42.15
C PHE A 35 -11.02 34.73 42.34
N LEU A 36 -10.81 33.42 42.18
CA LEU A 36 -9.49 32.83 42.36
C LEU A 36 -8.51 33.37 41.32
N LEU A 37 -8.96 33.49 40.06
CA LEU A 37 -8.18 34.08 38.99
C LEU A 37 -7.81 35.54 39.27
N LEU A 38 -8.75 36.35 39.77
CA LEU A 38 -8.48 37.75 40.16
C LEU A 38 -7.44 37.86 41.27
N LYS A 39 -7.43 36.93 42.24
CA LYS A 39 -6.41 36.90 43.30
C LYS A 39 -5.05 36.50 42.75
N LEU A 40 -4.99 35.44 41.94
CA LEU A 40 -3.74 34.94 41.36
C LEU A 40 -3.12 35.97 40.39
N ALA A 41 -3.93 36.67 39.61
CA ALA A 41 -3.47 37.73 38.71
C ALA A 41 -2.88 38.97 39.42
N LYS A 42 -3.09 39.13 40.74
CA LYS A 42 -2.39 40.16 41.54
C LYS A 42 -1.00 39.73 42.01
N GLN A 43 -0.73 38.43 41.99
CA GLN A 43 0.50 37.83 42.51
C GLN A 43 1.45 37.40 41.40
N TYR A 44 0.92 37.05 40.24
CA TYR A 44 1.68 36.50 39.12
C TYR A 44 1.40 37.29 37.85
N GLU A 45 2.45 37.53 37.06
CA GLU A 45 2.30 37.93 35.67
C GLU A 45 1.53 36.85 34.90
N GLU A 46 0.82 37.25 33.84
CA GLU A 46 -0.16 36.39 33.19
C GLU A 46 0.48 35.17 32.50
N ASP A 47 1.69 35.31 31.95
CA ASP A 47 2.43 34.19 31.35
C ASP A 47 2.95 33.21 32.43
N ALA A 48 3.41 33.73 33.58
CA ALA A 48 3.82 32.93 34.74
C ALA A 48 2.63 32.19 35.35
N LEU A 49 1.47 32.85 35.45
CA LEU A 49 0.23 32.24 35.89
C LEU A 49 -0.21 31.13 34.93
N HIS A 50 -0.18 31.39 33.63
CA HIS A 50 -0.55 30.41 32.63
C HIS A 50 0.36 29.17 32.69
N LYS A 51 1.68 29.33 32.80
CA LYS A 51 2.62 28.21 32.99
C LYS A 51 2.29 27.36 34.23
N ARG A 52 1.94 27.99 35.35
CA ARG A 52 1.53 27.29 36.57
C ARG A 52 0.22 26.51 36.36
N LEU A 53 -0.77 27.10 35.69
CA LEU A 53 -2.02 26.42 35.36
C LEU A 53 -1.77 25.19 34.48
N MET A 54 -0.89 25.30 33.48
CA MET A 54 -0.54 24.16 32.62
C MET A 54 0.11 23.03 33.41
N ALA A 55 1.03 23.34 34.33
CA ALA A 55 1.64 22.34 35.20
C ALA A 55 0.60 21.67 36.11
N ALA A 56 -0.27 22.46 36.74
CA ALA A 56 -1.34 21.97 37.61
C ALA A 56 -2.38 21.10 36.87
N GLY A 57 -2.60 21.33 35.56
CA GLY A 57 -3.46 20.50 34.72
C GLY A 57 -2.94 19.08 34.51
N THR A 58 -1.64 18.85 34.63
CA THR A 58 -1.03 17.52 34.47
C THR A 58 -1.16 16.64 35.72
N THR A 59 -1.33 17.26 36.89
CA THR A 59 -1.38 16.59 38.19
C THR A 59 -2.81 16.23 38.57
N ALA A 60 -3.07 14.97 38.96
CA ALA A 60 -4.42 14.46 39.20
C ALA A 60 -5.20 15.22 40.29
N SER A 61 -4.53 15.66 41.36
CA SER A 61 -5.17 16.36 42.48
C SER A 61 -5.55 17.81 42.17
N THR A 62 -4.90 18.45 41.19
CA THR A 62 -5.07 19.87 40.86
C THR A 62 -5.74 20.09 39.49
N ARG A 63 -5.94 19.02 38.72
CA ARG A 63 -6.47 19.06 37.34
C ARG A 63 -7.81 19.77 37.21
N ASP A 64 -8.75 19.47 38.09
CA ASP A 64 -10.11 20.05 38.02
C ASP A 64 -10.08 21.55 38.34
N ILE A 65 -9.22 21.94 39.29
CA ILE A 65 -9.01 23.33 39.68
C ILE A 65 -8.34 24.11 38.54
N ALA A 66 -7.30 23.54 37.94
CA ALA A 66 -6.62 24.10 36.77
C ALA A 66 -7.59 24.27 35.59
N SER A 67 -8.45 23.28 35.32
CA SER A 67 -9.47 23.36 34.26
C SER A 67 -10.49 24.47 34.51
N GLY A 68 -10.95 24.64 35.76
CA GLY A 68 -11.86 25.73 36.13
C GLY A 68 -11.22 27.10 35.98
N LEU A 69 -9.95 27.24 36.39
CA LEU A 69 -9.18 28.48 36.20
C LEU A 69 -8.89 28.78 34.73
N GLU A 70 -8.59 27.77 33.92
CA GLU A 70 -8.41 27.91 32.48
C GLU A 70 -9.70 28.41 31.81
N PHE A 71 -10.86 27.86 32.20
CA PHE A 71 -12.15 28.35 31.72
C PHE A 71 -12.40 29.81 32.09
N ALA A 72 -12.15 30.19 33.35
CA ALA A 72 -12.27 31.57 33.82
C ALA A 72 -11.31 32.51 33.08
N GLN A 73 -10.09 32.07 32.80
CA GLN A 73 -9.09 32.82 32.05
C GLN A 73 -9.54 33.06 30.59
N ILE A 74 -10.04 32.03 29.91
CA ILE A 74 -10.60 32.15 28.56
C ILE A 74 -11.80 33.10 28.57
N LYS A 75 -12.71 32.97 29.54
CA LYS A 75 -13.88 33.86 29.70
C LYS A 75 -13.44 35.32 29.86
N LYS A 76 -12.42 35.59 30.69
CA LYS A 76 -11.84 36.93 30.88
C LYS A 76 -11.23 37.47 29.58
N TRP A 77 -10.50 36.65 28.81
CA TRP A 77 -9.97 37.08 27.51
C TRP A 77 -11.06 37.41 26.50
N LEU A 78 -12.16 36.65 26.50
CA LEU A 78 -13.30 36.91 25.61
C LEU A 78 -14.02 38.21 25.99
N THR A 79 -14.26 38.46 27.27
CA THR A 79 -14.95 39.68 27.73
C THR A 79 -14.12 40.95 27.52
N THR A 80 -12.79 40.82 27.57
CA THR A 80 -11.87 41.94 27.33
C THR A 80 -11.51 42.14 25.86
N GLY A 81 -11.93 41.24 24.97
CA GLY A 81 -11.61 41.32 23.54
C GLY A 81 -10.10 41.24 23.28
N LYS A 82 -9.37 40.44 24.07
CA LYS A 82 -7.90 40.33 23.97
C LYS A 82 -7.48 39.89 22.56
N ALA A 83 -6.38 40.42 22.04
CA ALA A 83 -5.94 40.00 20.71
C ALA A 83 -5.45 38.54 20.71
N GLU A 84 -5.77 37.79 19.66
CA GLU A 84 -5.32 36.39 19.48
C GLU A 84 -3.79 36.29 19.46
N ASP A 85 -3.09 37.32 19.00
CA ASP A 85 -1.63 37.41 19.06
C ASP A 85 -1.10 37.41 20.50
N ASP A 86 -1.75 38.14 21.40
CA ASP A 86 -1.36 38.20 22.80
C ASP A 86 -1.67 36.89 23.52
N VAL A 87 -2.83 36.30 23.24
CA VAL A 87 -3.20 34.99 23.79
C VAL A 87 -2.25 33.90 23.29
N LEU A 88 -1.94 33.89 21.99
CA LEU A 88 -0.98 32.95 21.42
C LEU A 88 0.40 33.16 22.04
N LYS A 89 0.86 34.40 22.25
CA LYS A 89 2.15 34.67 22.92
C LYS A 89 2.19 34.16 24.37
N ILE A 90 1.08 34.25 25.11
CA ILE A 90 0.96 33.71 26.47
C ILE A 90 1.02 32.17 26.44
N SER A 91 0.34 31.55 25.47
CA SER A 91 0.33 30.10 25.27
C SER A 91 1.63 29.55 24.67
N LEU A 92 2.38 30.39 23.96
CA LEU A 92 3.72 30.13 23.46
C LEU A 92 4.74 30.41 24.57
N VAL A 93 4.94 29.44 25.47
CA VAL A 93 6.26 29.28 26.11
C VAL A 93 7.31 29.27 24.99
N PRO A 94 8.54 29.80 25.16
CA PRO A 94 9.58 29.78 24.11
C PRO A 94 9.94 28.34 23.75
N ALA A 95 9.07 27.69 22.98
CA ALA A 95 9.29 26.43 22.35
C ALA A 95 10.28 26.72 21.23
N ASP A 96 11.29 25.87 21.23
CA ASP A 96 12.48 25.89 20.40
C ASP A 96 12.15 26.10 18.92
N LYS A 97 13.16 26.33 18.09
CA LYS A 97 13.08 26.69 16.66
C LYS A 97 12.26 25.72 15.76
N GLU A 98 11.64 24.69 16.32
CA GLU A 98 10.90 23.63 15.64
C GLU A 98 9.37 23.65 15.95
N LEU A 99 8.71 22.49 15.91
CA LEU A 99 7.27 22.33 16.12
C LEU A 99 6.89 21.94 17.56
N GLY A 100 7.76 22.22 18.54
CA GLY A 100 7.52 21.91 19.96
C GLY A 100 6.25 22.55 20.54
N LEU A 101 5.76 23.63 19.93
CA LEU A 101 4.48 24.24 20.29
C LEU A 101 3.27 23.35 19.95
N LEU A 102 3.37 22.48 18.94
CA LEU A 102 2.26 21.63 18.48
C LEU A 102 1.88 20.54 19.50
N LYS A 103 2.83 20.13 20.34
CA LYS A 103 2.60 19.23 21.48
C LYS A 103 2.28 19.98 22.79
N HIS A 104 2.44 21.30 22.81
CA HIS A 104 2.30 22.03 24.06
C HIS A 104 0.82 22.12 24.46
N PRO A 105 0.44 21.70 25.67
CA PRO A 105 -0.97 21.64 26.05
C PRO A 105 -1.67 23.01 26.03
N ALA A 106 -0.93 24.12 26.19
CA ALA A 106 -1.49 25.47 26.07
C ALA A 106 -2.02 25.80 24.66
N LEU A 107 -1.59 25.07 23.63
CA LEU A 107 -2.13 25.26 22.28
C LEU A 107 -3.63 24.96 22.24
N GLN A 108 -4.11 24.00 23.04
CA GLN A 108 -5.54 23.70 23.13
C GLN A 108 -6.32 24.83 23.80
N THR A 109 -5.74 25.50 24.79
CA THR A 109 -6.30 26.72 25.39
C THR A 109 -6.48 27.80 24.33
N PHE A 110 -5.45 28.06 23.52
CA PHE A 110 -5.52 29.00 22.42
C PHE A 110 -6.60 28.64 21.40
N ILE A 111 -6.63 27.37 20.94
CA ILE A 111 -7.63 26.91 19.96
C ILE A 111 -9.06 27.09 20.52
N SER A 112 -9.26 26.75 21.79
CA SER A 112 -10.56 26.91 22.47
C SER A 112 -10.99 28.37 22.57
N TYR A 113 -10.04 29.27 22.86
CA TYR A 113 -10.26 30.71 22.88
C TYR A 113 -10.60 31.24 21.49
N ALA A 114 -9.74 31.01 20.50
CA ALA A 114 -9.91 31.53 19.14
C ALA A 114 -11.21 31.03 18.49
N THR A 115 -11.61 29.77 18.75
CA THR A 115 -12.90 29.22 18.26
C THR A 115 -14.10 30.03 18.77
N LYS A 116 -14.05 30.49 20.02
CA LYS A 116 -15.11 31.30 20.67
C LYS A 116 -15.01 32.79 20.35
N HIS A 117 -13.82 33.27 19.97
CA HIS A 117 -13.57 34.66 19.65
C HIS A 117 -14.11 35.05 18.25
N HIS A 118 -14.45 34.07 17.41
CA HIS A 118 -15.18 34.22 16.14
C HIS A 118 -14.52 35.15 15.10
N THR A 119 -13.19 35.31 15.08
CA THR A 119 -12.53 36.16 14.06
C THR A 119 -12.05 35.36 12.85
N LEU A 120 -11.07 34.47 13.03
CA LEU A 120 -10.49 33.59 12.02
C LEU A 120 -10.56 32.16 12.53
N ASP A 121 -10.60 31.18 11.62
CA ASP A 121 -10.43 29.79 12.03
C ASP A 121 -9.10 29.63 12.81
N PRO A 122 -9.07 28.99 13.99
CA PRO A 122 -7.88 28.91 14.81
C PRO A 122 -6.68 28.26 14.11
N TYR A 123 -6.94 27.27 13.26
CA TYR A 123 -5.88 26.60 12.51
C TYR A 123 -5.38 27.49 11.36
N GLU A 124 -6.28 28.25 10.73
CA GLU A 124 -5.92 29.23 9.71
C GLU A 124 -5.03 30.33 10.31
N PHE A 125 -5.37 30.84 11.50
CA PHE A 125 -4.54 31.76 12.26
C PHE A 125 -3.15 31.16 12.55
N LEU A 126 -3.10 29.94 13.07
CA LEU A 126 -1.85 29.25 13.38
C LEU A 126 -0.97 29.07 12.13
N VAL A 127 -1.53 28.62 11.01
CA VAL A 127 -0.76 28.45 9.78
C VAL A 127 -0.18 29.78 9.31
N LEU A 128 -0.96 30.86 9.32
CA LEU A 128 -0.47 32.18 8.91
C LEU A 128 0.64 32.70 9.84
N LYS A 129 0.51 32.52 11.15
CA LYS A 129 1.54 32.92 12.12
C LYS A 129 2.82 32.10 11.99
N LEU A 130 2.69 30.78 11.85
CA LEU A 130 3.83 29.89 11.67
C LEU A 130 4.53 30.16 10.33
N ALA A 131 3.78 30.43 9.27
CA ALA A 131 4.34 30.79 7.96
C ALA A 131 5.11 32.12 8.03
N LYS A 132 4.59 33.11 8.76
CA LYS A 132 5.29 34.38 9.01
C LYS A 132 6.58 34.20 9.81
N ARG A 133 6.61 33.27 10.77
CA ARG A 133 7.77 33.03 11.65
C ARG A 133 8.87 32.21 10.98
N HIS A 134 8.50 31.13 10.28
CA HIS A 134 9.44 30.16 9.71
C HIS A 134 9.68 30.37 8.20
N GLY A 135 8.81 31.12 7.53
CA GLY A 135 8.79 31.26 6.08
C GLY A 135 7.77 30.34 5.41
N GLU A 136 7.16 30.81 4.32
CA GLU A 136 6.16 30.05 3.55
C GLU A 136 6.74 28.76 2.94
N GLU A 137 8.07 28.70 2.71
CA GLU A 137 8.74 27.53 2.15
C GLU A 137 9.21 26.49 3.18
N GLU A 138 9.49 26.90 4.42
CA GLU A 138 10.00 25.97 5.45
C GLU A 138 8.89 25.34 6.27
N LEU A 139 7.79 26.07 6.53
CA LEU A 139 6.65 25.53 7.27
C LEU A 139 6.11 24.21 6.68
N PRO A 140 5.88 24.07 5.36
CA PRO A 140 5.39 22.83 4.78
C PRO A 140 6.30 21.64 5.07
N LYS A 141 7.62 21.85 4.96
CA LYS A 141 8.62 20.82 5.24
C LYS A 141 8.60 20.40 6.71
N MET A 142 8.42 21.36 7.61
CA MET A 142 8.28 21.07 9.04
C MET A 142 7.02 20.23 9.31
N LEU A 143 5.87 20.59 8.71
CA LEU A 143 4.63 19.83 8.87
C LEU A 143 4.74 18.41 8.31
N VAL A 144 5.39 18.24 7.16
CA VAL A 144 5.67 16.91 6.59
C VAL A 144 6.48 16.05 7.55
N ARG A 145 7.55 16.60 8.17
CA ARG A 145 8.35 15.88 9.17
C ARG A 145 7.56 15.55 10.43
N ALA A 146 6.73 16.48 10.92
CA ALA A 146 5.91 16.24 12.11
C ALA A 146 4.84 15.17 11.92
N LYS A 147 4.44 14.85 10.68
CA LYS A 147 3.54 13.73 10.41
C LYS A 147 4.17 12.36 10.67
N SER A 148 5.49 12.29 10.82
CA SER A 148 6.21 11.07 11.22
C SER A 148 6.36 10.91 12.73
N ASP A 149 6.00 11.94 13.51
CA ASP A 149 6.02 11.91 14.97
C ASP A 149 4.62 11.59 15.51
N SER A 150 4.50 10.55 16.35
CA SER A 150 3.22 10.06 16.87
C SER A 150 2.47 11.09 17.71
N ASP A 151 3.18 11.98 18.40
CA ASP A 151 2.57 12.99 19.26
C ASP A 151 2.11 14.20 18.44
N LEU A 152 2.77 14.46 17.30
CA LEU A 152 2.51 15.62 16.46
C LEU A 152 1.57 15.34 15.29
N VAL A 153 1.42 14.08 14.86
CA VAL A 153 0.72 13.72 13.61
C VAL A 153 -0.68 14.31 13.50
N SER A 154 -1.47 14.28 14.59
CA SER A 154 -2.85 14.79 14.59
C SER A 154 -2.89 16.30 14.31
N MET A 155 -2.01 17.07 14.94
CA MET A 155 -1.95 18.52 14.73
C MET A 155 -1.32 18.86 13.39
N ALA A 156 -0.26 18.15 13.00
CA ALA A 156 0.43 18.35 11.73
C ALA A 156 -0.52 18.13 10.53
N VAL A 157 -1.34 17.08 10.55
CA VAL A 157 -2.34 16.81 9.50
C VAL A 157 -3.40 17.93 9.43
N LYS A 158 -3.88 18.43 10.58
CA LYS A 158 -4.85 19.54 10.61
C LYS A 158 -4.27 20.84 10.05
N LEU A 159 -3.05 21.20 10.46
CA LEU A 159 -2.37 22.39 9.96
C LEU A 159 -2.03 22.26 8.47
N GLU A 160 -1.61 21.08 8.00
CA GLU A 160 -1.35 20.83 6.58
C GLU A 160 -2.63 20.96 5.74
N SER A 161 -3.74 20.36 6.17
CA SER A 161 -5.03 20.50 5.50
C SER A 161 -5.50 21.96 5.42
N THR A 162 -5.26 22.72 6.49
CA THR A 162 -5.57 24.15 6.53
C THR A 162 -4.65 24.96 5.63
N GLN A 163 -3.36 24.63 5.61
CA GLN A 163 -2.38 25.21 4.69
C GLN A 163 -2.79 24.97 3.22
N PHE A 164 -3.27 23.77 2.88
CA PHE A 164 -3.78 23.48 1.54
C PHE A 164 -5.00 24.32 1.16
N LYS A 165 -5.91 24.58 2.12
CA LYS A 165 -7.06 25.48 1.91
C LYS A 165 -6.57 26.90 1.58
N ILE A 166 -5.69 27.46 2.40
CA ILE A 166 -5.11 28.80 2.20
C ILE A 166 -4.41 28.88 0.85
N TRP A 167 -3.59 27.88 0.50
CA TRP A 167 -2.89 27.85 -0.78
C TRP A 167 -3.84 27.81 -1.98
N LYS A 168 -4.91 27.01 -1.90
CA LYS A 168 -5.95 26.97 -2.93
C LYS A 168 -6.63 28.32 -3.10
N GLU A 169 -7.00 28.97 -1.99
CA GLU A 169 -7.64 30.30 -2.01
C GLU A 169 -6.72 31.39 -2.56
N LYS A 170 -5.41 31.30 -2.27
CA LYS A 170 -4.38 32.17 -2.85
C LYS A 170 -3.98 31.80 -4.29
N GLY A 171 -4.61 30.79 -4.90
CA GLY A 171 -4.33 30.38 -6.28
C GLY A 171 -2.94 29.79 -6.50
N LYS A 172 -2.32 29.19 -5.48
CA LYS A 172 -1.04 28.47 -5.65
C LYS A 172 -1.24 27.30 -6.63
N THR A 173 -0.26 27.10 -7.50
CA THR A 173 -0.29 26.01 -8.49
C THR A 173 0.33 24.74 -7.93
N SER A 174 0.10 23.62 -8.62
CA SER A 174 0.82 22.38 -8.33
C SER A 174 2.33 22.56 -8.46
N ASP A 175 2.81 23.42 -9.35
CA ASP A 175 4.23 23.75 -9.54
C ASP A 175 4.83 24.54 -8.37
N ASP A 176 4.08 25.51 -7.84
CA ASP A 176 4.53 26.29 -6.68
C ASP A 176 4.75 25.39 -5.47
N VAL A 177 3.78 24.52 -5.18
CA VAL A 177 3.85 23.61 -4.03
C VAL A 177 4.90 22.53 -4.25
N PHE A 178 5.12 22.09 -5.49
CA PHE A 178 6.19 21.14 -5.82
C PHE A 178 7.57 21.69 -5.44
N LYS A 179 7.85 22.96 -5.80
CA LYS A 179 9.09 23.66 -5.45
C LYS A 179 9.21 23.92 -3.94
N MET A 180 8.13 24.35 -3.28
CA MET A 180 8.11 24.58 -1.83
C MET A 180 8.52 23.32 -1.04
N LEU A 181 8.10 22.15 -1.53
CA LEU A 181 8.40 20.84 -0.93
C LEU A 181 9.76 20.25 -1.38
N ARG A 182 10.55 20.99 -2.19
CA ARG A 182 11.85 20.57 -2.75
C ARG A 182 11.79 19.20 -3.44
N LEU A 183 10.78 19.03 -4.29
CA LEU A 183 10.59 17.80 -5.07
C LEU A 183 11.28 17.86 -6.44
N ASP A 184 12.21 18.81 -6.64
CA ASP A 184 12.86 19.08 -7.91
C ASP A 184 13.49 17.82 -8.53
N ILE A 185 13.32 17.67 -9.85
CA ILE A 185 13.73 16.48 -10.59
C ILE A 185 14.86 16.89 -11.56
N ASP A 186 16.10 16.79 -11.08
CA ASP A 186 17.28 17.17 -11.86
C ASP A 186 17.77 16.00 -12.72
N GLN A 187 18.50 15.05 -12.11
CA GLN A 187 19.09 13.89 -12.79
C GLN A 187 18.56 12.54 -12.26
N SER A 188 17.87 12.54 -11.12
CA SER A 188 17.25 11.34 -10.54
C SER A 188 15.92 11.67 -9.88
N ILE A 189 15.13 10.63 -9.56
CA ILE A 189 13.90 10.76 -8.78
C ILE A 189 14.13 10.66 -7.25
N ASP A 190 15.37 10.76 -6.78
CA ASP A 190 15.65 10.55 -5.35
C ASP A 190 14.94 11.57 -4.44
N THR A 191 14.76 12.80 -4.93
CA THR A 191 13.96 13.84 -4.27
C THR A 191 12.49 13.42 -4.09
N LEU A 192 11.96 12.57 -4.98
CA LEU A 192 10.59 12.04 -4.92
C LEU A 192 10.40 10.96 -3.84
N LYS A 193 11.47 10.45 -3.23
CA LYS A 193 11.38 9.58 -2.04
C LYS A 193 10.91 10.35 -0.80
N SER A 194 11.04 11.67 -0.82
CA SER A 194 10.57 12.55 0.25
C SER A 194 9.08 12.34 0.54
N PRO A 195 8.66 12.19 1.81
CA PRO A 195 7.24 12.16 2.19
C PRO A 195 6.46 13.40 1.74
N GLY A 196 7.16 14.49 1.41
CA GLY A 196 6.58 15.67 0.78
C GLY A 196 5.85 15.36 -0.53
N LEU A 197 6.24 14.32 -1.28
CA LEU A 197 5.51 13.93 -2.48
C LEU A 197 4.07 13.51 -2.16
N VAL A 198 3.85 12.80 -1.04
CA VAL A 198 2.50 12.40 -0.63
C VAL A 198 1.65 13.64 -0.32
N SER A 199 2.22 14.62 0.38
CA SER A 199 1.56 15.89 0.68
C SER A 199 1.27 16.69 -0.60
N TRP A 200 2.20 16.72 -1.55
CA TRP A 200 1.97 17.30 -2.87
C TRP A 200 0.83 16.60 -3.61
N PHE A 201 0.78 15.25 -3.63
CA PHE A 201 -0.32 14.48 -4.22
C PHE A 201 -1.69 14.86 -3.64
N LEU A 202 -1.77 15.05 -2.31
CA LEU A 202 -2.99 15.47 -1.63
C LEU A 202 -3.39 16.90 -2.02
N TYR A 203 -2.42 17.80 -2.12
CA TYR A 203 -2.66 19.17 -2.55
C TYR A 203 -3.15 19.26 -4.00
N VAL A 204 -2.51 18.55 -4.93
CA VAL A 204 -2.92 18.53 -6.34
C VAL A 204 -4.35 18.00 -6.49
N LYS A 205 -4.73 16.96 -5.71
CA LYS A 205 -6.13 16.50 -5.64
C LYS A 205 -7.07 17.57 -5.07
N LYS A 206 -6.64 18.36 -4.08
CA LYS A 206 -7.43 19.43 -3.47
C LYS A 206 -7.78 20.54 -4.47
N ILE A 207 -6.89 20.82 -5.42
CA ILE A 207 -7.13 21.74 -6.55
C ILE A 207 -7.78 21.06 -7.76
N SER A 208 -8.27 19.83 -7.60
CA SER A 208 -8.99 19.06 -8.62
C SER A 208 -8.16 18.65 -9.84
N GLU A 209 -6.84 18.57 -9.70
CA GLU A 209 -5.93 18.04 -10.72
C GLU A 209 -5.59 16.56 -10.46
N ASN A 210 -5.11 15.86 -11.48
CA ASN A 210 -4.59 14.50 -11.34
C ASN A 210 -3.08 14.55 -11.02
N PRO A 211 -2.64 14.22 -9.78
CA PRO A 211 -1.23 14.29 -9.40
C PRO A 211 -0.32 13.35 -10.18
N THR A 212 -0.83 12.20 -10.62
CA THR A 212 -0.03 11.25 -11.39
C THR A 212 0.28 11.81 -12.77
N GLU A 213 -0.73 12.42 -13.40
CA GLU A 213 -0.60 13.08 -14.70
C GLU A 213 0.36 14.27 -14.63
N VAL A 214 0.19 15.14 -13.62
CA VAL A 214 1.07 16.30 -13.43
C VAL A 214 2.50 15.86 -13.16
N LEU A 215 2.72 14.82 -12.34
CA LEU A 215 4.05 14.28 -12.08
C LEU A 215 4.66 13.66 -13.34
N TYR A 216 3.88 12.91 -14.11
CA TYR A 216 4.32 12.33 -15.38
C TYR A 216 4.79 13.41 -16.35
N ARG A 217 4.02 14.50 -16.52
CA ARG A 217 4.41 15.64 -17.37
C ARG A 217 5.72 16.29 -16.96
N LYS A 218 6.04 16.29 -15.66
CA LYS A 218 7.34 16.79 -15.16
C LYS A 218 8.49 15.84 -15.51
N LEU A 219 8.24 14.54 -15.47
CA LEU A 219 9.23 13.50 -15.73
C LEU A 219 9.51 13.33 -17.23
N GLU A 220 8.47 13.34 -18.07
CA GLU A 220 8.57 13.08 -19.51
C GLU A 220 9.39 14.14 -20.27
N ILE A 221 9.65 15.30 -19.66
CA ILE A 221 10.53 16.34 -20.20
C ILE A 221 11.98 15.83 -20.31
N ARG A 222 12.42 14.94 -19.42
CA ARG A 222 13.82 14.50 -19.30
C ARG A 222 14.01 13.00 -19.47
N PHE A 223 12.98 12.22 -19.19
CA PHE A 223 13.07 10.76 -19.10
C PHE A 223 12.02 10.11 -20.02
N SER A 224 12.45 9.08 -20.75
CA SER A 224 11.56 8.17 -21.44
C SER A 224 10.68 7.37 -20.47
N ASP A 225 9.57 6.80 -20.95
CA ASP A 225 8.74 5.89 -20.14
C ASP A 225 9.56 4.74 -19.56
N ALA A 226 10.54 4.22 -20.31
CA ALA A 226 11.42 3.15 -19.87
C ALA A 226 12.26 3.58 -18.65
N GLU A 227 12.86 4.77 -18.70
CA GLU A 227 13.66 5.34 -17.62
C GLU A 227 12.80 5.67 -16.39
N ILE A 228 11.63 6.29 -16.59
CA ILE A 228 10.67 6.56 -15.52
C ILE A 228 10.32 5.26 -14.80
N LEU A 229 9.87 4.24 -15.55
CA LEU A 229 9.50 2.97 -14.94
C LEU A 229 10.68 2.31 -14.22
N LYS A 230 11.87 2.24 -14.84
CA LYS A 230 13.08 1.67 -14.22
C LYS A 230 13.41 2.36 -12.89
N MET A 231 13.36 3.68 -12.84
CA MET A 231 13.60 4.44 -11.62
C MET A 231 12.57 4.13 -10.52
N PHE A 232 11.27 4.10 -10.83
CA PHE A 232 10.24 3.75 -9.84
C PHE A 232 10.35 2.29 -9.36
N PHE A 233 10.69 1.36 -10.25
CA PHE A 233 10.91 -0.04 -9.87
C PHE A 233 12.17 -0.24 -9.02
N ALA A 234 13.24 0.53 -9.26
CA ALA A 234 14.42 0.54 -8.40
C ALA A 234 14.07 1.05 -6.99
N GLY A 235 13.15 2.02 -6.90
CA GLY A 235 12.61 2.55 -5.66
C GLY A 235 11.45 1.76 -5.03
N LYS A 236 11.14 0.54 -5.48
CA LYS A 236 9.92 -0.20 -5.03
C LYS A 236 9.84 -0.50 -3.53
N ASN A 237 10.98 -0.43 -2.83
CA ASN A 237 11.08 -0.63 -1.38
C ASN A 237 10.95 0.68 -0.59
N ASP A 238 10.92 1.84 -1.25
CA ASP A 238 10.61 3.13 -0.66
C ASP A 238 9.09 3.32 -0.63
N ASP A 239 8.53 3.64 0.54
CA ASP A 239 7.08 3.71 0.73
C ASP A 239 6.42 4.79 -0.15
N THR A 240 7.10 5.92 -0.33
CA THR A 240 6.61 7.03 -1.16
C THR A 240 6.58 6.63 -2.62
N LEU A 241 7.67 6.08 -3.15
CA LEU A 241 7.72 5.65 -4.55
C LEU A 241 6.78 4.47 -4.82
N LYS A 242 6.68 3.53 -3.88
CA LYS A 242 5.74 2.40 -3.94
C LYS A 242 4.28 2.86 -4.02
N PHE A 243 3.90 3.89 -3.25
CA PHE A 243 2.57 4.51 -3.33
C PHE A 243 2.26 5.04 -4.74
N THR A 244 3.26 5.60 -5.41
CA THR A 244 3.11 6.23 -6.73
C THR A 244 3.30 5.31 -7.94
N LEU A 245 4.00 4.17 -7.79
CA LEU A 245 4.34 3.26 -8.89
C LEU A 245 3.09 2.71 -9.61
N GLY A 246 2.09 2.24 -8.85
CA GLY A 246 0.87 1.66 -9.43
C GLY A 246 0.09 2.65 -10.31
N PRO A 247 -0.24 3.85 -9.81
CA PRO A 247 -0.81 4.93 -10.61
C PRO A 247 0.03 5.29 -11.84
N MET A 248 1.36 5.42 -11.68
CA MET A 248 2.27 5.77 -12.78
C MET A 248 2.25 4.72 -13.90
N VAL A 249 2.38 3.43 -13.56
CA VAL A 249 2.29 2.31 -14.51
C VAL A 249 0.95 2.31 -15.25
N ARG A 250 -0.15 2.60 -14.55
CA ARG A 250 -1.49 2.65 -15.14
C ARG A 250 -1.62 3.80 -16.13
N LEU A 251 -1.11 4.97 -15.77
CA LEU A 251 -1.14 6.15 -16.63
C LEU A 251 -0.34 5.92 -17.91
N ILE A 252 0.92 5.49 -17.79
CA ILE A 252 1.80 5.22 -18.93
C ILE A 252 1.16 4.20 -19.89
N LYS A 253 0.58 3.11 -19.37
CA LYS A 253 -0.17 2.15 -20.20
C LYS A 253 -1.39 2.77 -20.88
N GLY A 254 -2.12 3.62 -20.16
CA GLY A 254 -3.25 4.36 -20.72
C GLY A 254 -2.84 5.24 -21.90
N ASN A 255 -1.68 5.89 -21.80
CA ASN A 255 -1.11 6.69 -22.88
C ASN A 255 -0.74 5.82 -24.10
N TRP A 256 -0.12 4.66 -23.89
CA TRP A 256 0.15 3.73 -24.99
C TRP A 256 -1.12 3.21 -25.68
N LEU A 257 -2.17 2.93 -24.91
CA LEU A 257 -3.47 2.52 -25.44
C LEU A 257 -4.14 3.64 -26.25
N SER A 258 -4.12 4.88 -25.76
CA SER A 258 -4.72 6.03 -26.45
C SER A 258 -3.96 6.36 -27.75
N GLN A 259 -2.64 6.18 -27.75
CA GLN A 259 -1.77 6.29 -28.92
C GLN A 259 -1.87 5.08 -29.86
N LYS A 260 -2.64 4.04 -29.51
CA LYS A 260 -2.79 2.79 -30.28
C LYS A 260 -1.45 2.11 -30.59
N LYS A 261 -0.47 2.22 -29.69
CA LYS A 261 0.80 1.50 -29.82
C LYS A 261 0.54 0.00 -29.91
N THR A 262 1.29 -0.69 -30.76
CA THR A 262 1.24 -2.16 -30.84
C THR A 262 2.07 -2.79 -29.71
N ALA A 263 1.93 -4.12 -29.54
CA ALA A 263 2.79 -4.87 -28.63
C ALA A 263 4.28 -4.69 -28.95
N GLU A 264 4.65 -4.63 -30.23
CA GLU A 264 6.03 -4.41 -30.68
C GLU A 264 6.49 -2.97 -30.45
N ASP A 265 5.64 -1.98 -30.72
CA ASP A 265 5.97 -0.58 -30.46
C ASP A 265 6.28 -0.36 -28.98
N VAL A 266 5.48 -0.92 -28.08
CA VAL A 266 5.76 -0.79 -26.63
C VAL A 266 6.99 -1.58 -26.23
N PHE A 267 7.25 -2.74 -26.84
CA PHE A 267 8.44 -3.55 -26.55
C PHE A 267 9.73 -2.76 -26.81
N THR A 268 9.81 -2.14 -28.00
CA THR A 268 10.95 -1.32 -28.42
C THR A 268 10.99 0.03 -27.70
N HIS A 269 9.84 0.66 -27.44
CA HIS A 269 9.74 1.90 -26.65
C HIS A 269 10.27 1.72 -25.21
N LEU A 270 10.11 0.52 -24.66
CA LEU A 270 10.68 0.14 -23.36
C LEU A 270 12.15 -0.30 -23.43
N SER A 271 12.74 -0.28 -24.64
CA SER A 271 14.10 -0.79 -24.95
C SER A 271 14.31 -2.26 -24.54
N LEU A 272 13.23 -3.05 -24.49
CA LEU A 272 13.29 -4.47 -24.15
C LEU A 272 13.93 -5.31 -25.25
N ASP A 273 14.09 -4.77 -26.46
CA ASP A 273 14.81 -5.34 -27.59
C ASP A 273 16.34 -5.24 -27.45
N LYS A 274 16.83 -4.36 -26.56
CA LYS A 274 18.26 -4.04 -26.42
C LYS A 274 18.93 -4.68 -25.21
N ASP A 275 18.16 -5.34 -24.35
CA ASP A 275 18.65 -5.90 -23.09
C ASP A 275 19.41 -7.24 -23.28
N GLY A 276 19.39 -7.83 -24.48
CA GLY A 276 20.04 -9.11 -24.74
C GLY A 276 19.53 -10.21 -23.82
N ILE A 277 20.43 -11.10 -23.36
CA ILE A 277 20.06 -12.17 -22.41
C ILE A 277 19.53 -11.61 -21.07
N ASN A 278 19.88 -10.36 -20.72
CA ASN A 278 19.47 -9.72 -19.47
C ASN A 278 18.05 -9.15 -19.51
N PHE A 279 17.35 -9.24 -20.65
CA PHE A 279 15.94 -8.86 -20.78
C PHE A 279 15.04 -9.47 -19.71
N PHE A 280 15.35 -10.71 -19.28
CA PHE A 280 14.61 -11.41 -18.22
C PHE A 280 14.77 -10.80 -16.83
N GLU A 281 15.83 -10.02 -16.63
CA GLU A 281 16.12 -9.33 -15.37
C GLU A 281 15.50 -7.94 -15.33
N ASN A 282 15.01 -7.45 -16.48
CA ASN A 282 14.48 -6.12 -16.58
C ASN A 282 13.15 -6.02 -15.79
N PRO A 283 13.09 -5.21 -14.71
CA PRO A 283 11.91 -5.13 -13.86
C PRO A 283 10.68 -4.58 -14.58
N ILE A 284 10.86 -3.87 -15.71
CA ILE A 284 9.74 -3.31 -16.49
C ILE A 284 9.11 -4.31 -17.46
N LEU A 285 9.69 -5.51 -17.63
CA LEU A 285 9.13 -6.57 -18.46
C LEU A 285 7.68 -6.93 -18.08
N VAL A 286 7.38 -6.97 -16.77
CA VAL A 286 6.02 -7.24 -16.28
C VAL A 286 5.01 -6.21 -16.79
N THR A 287 5.43 -4.97 -17.00
CA THR A 287 4.61 -3.88 -17.52
C THR A 287 4.19 -4.16 -18.96
N TRP A 288 5.13 -4.60 -19.79
CA TRP A 288 4.86 -4.99 -21.17
C TRP A 288 3.93 -6.21 -21.24
N PHE A 289 4.21 -7.26 -20.47
CA PHE A 289 3.36 -8.45 -20.45
C PHE A 289 1.89 -8.12 -20.08
N THR A 290 1.71 -7.31 -19.05
CA THR A 290 0.37 -6.92 -18.60
C THR A 290 -0.32 -5.97 -19.60
N TYR A 291 0.44 -5.18 -20.35
CA TYR A 291 -0.08 -4.37 -21.44
C TYR A 291 -0.62 -5.25 -22.59
N VAL A 292 0.16 -6.19 -23.10
CA VAL A 292 -0.29 -7.09 -24.19
C VAL A 292 -1.49 -7.94 -23.76
N LYS A 293 -1.51 -8.45 -22.52
CA LYS A 293 -2.68 -9.17 -21.95
C LYS A 293 -3.95 -8.32 -21.94
N SER A 294 -3.83 -7.03 -21.68
CA SER A 294 -4.99 -6.12 -21.68
C SER A 294 -5.60 -5.92 -23.07
N MET A 295 -4.80 -6.06 -24.14
CA MET A 295 -5.23 -5.87 -25.52
C MET A 295 -5.75 -7.16 -26.17
N HIS A 296 -5.07 -8.28 -25.94
CA HIS A 296 -5.26 -9.51 -26.71
C HIS A 296 -5.87 -10.67 -25.91
N LYS A 297 -6.13 -10.49 -24.60
CA LYS A 297 -6.75 -11.51 -23.72
C LYS A 297 -6.10 -12.90 -23.88
N GLU A 298 -6.82 -13.86 -24.46
CA GLU A 298 -6.37 -15.25 -24.64
C GLU A 298 -5.30 -15.42 -25.73
N GLU A 299 -5.20 -14.49 -26.68
CA GLU A 299 -4.19 -14.51 -27.74
C GLU A 299 -2.88 -13.83 -27.33
N ALA A 300 -2.85 -13.21 -26.15
CA ALA A 300 -1.72 -12.42 -25.70
C ALA A 300 -0.40 -13.21 -25.68
N ASP A 301 -0.45 -14.50 -25.33
CA ASP A 301 0.74 -15.36 -25.29
C ASP A 301 1.37 -15.54 -26.68
N ASN A 302 0.54 -15.70 -27.72
CA ASN A 302 0.99 -15.82 -29.11
C ASN A 302 1.56 -14.50 -29.62
N VAL A 303 0.94 -13.38 -29.27
CA VAL A 303 1.41 -12.03 -29.63
C VAL A 303 2.76 -11.74 -28.97
N MET A 304 2.89 -12.01 -27.66
CA MET A 304 4.15 -11.82 -26.94
C MET A 304 5.27 -12.65 -27.56
N SER A 305 5.00 -13.94 -27.81
CA SER A 305 5.94 -14.86 -28.44
C SER A 305 6.37 -14.37 -29.84
N SER A 306 5.43 -13.95 -30.67
CA SER A 306 5.70 -13.40 -32.00
C SER A 306 6.57 -12.15 -31.96
N VAL A 307 6.36 -11.24 -31.00
CA VAL A 307 7.21 -10.05 -30.83
C VAL A 307 8.60 -10.44 -30.34
N MET A 308 8.70 -11.25 -29.28
CA MET A 308 9.99 -11.60 -28.67
C MET A 308 10.92 -12.35 -29.64
N THR A 309 10.36 -13.21 -30.50
CA THR A 309 11.14 -13.98 -31.50
C THR A 309 11.75 -13.15 -32.62
N LYS A 310 11.36 -11.87 -32.76
CA LYS A 310 12.02 -10.94 -33.69
C LYS A 310 13.37 -10.44 -33.16
N TYR A 311 13.56 -10.45 -31.84
CA TYR A 311 14.71 -9.85 -31.17
C TYR A 311 15.57 -10.88 -30.41
N TYR A 312 14.99 -12.04 -30.09
CA TYR A 312 15.61 -13.09 -29.28
C TYR A 312 15.44 -14.44 -29.94
N ASP A 313 16.46 -15.30 -29.82
CA ASP A 313 16.40 -16.64 -30.38
C ASP A 313 15.39 -17.52 -29.63
N ASP A 314 14.78 -18.43 -30.39
CA ASP A 314 13.75 -19.34 -29.88
C ASP A 314 14.24 -20.21 -28.72
N GLU A 315 15.50 -20.63 -28.73
CA GLU A 315 16.06 -21.54 -27.72
C GLU A 315 16.20 -20.85 -26.36
N THR A 316 16.64 -19.59 -26.34
CA THR A 316 16.64 -18.75 -25.15
C THR A 316 15.22 -18.52 -24.63
N LEU A 317 14.26 -18.18 -25.51
CA LEU A 317 12.89 -17.91 -25.09
C LEU A 317 12.15 -19.16 -24.57
N LYS A 318 12.37 -20.33 -25.16
CA LYS A 318 11.79 -21.60 -24.66
C LYS A 318 12.30 -21.97 -23.27
N LYS A 319 13.51 -21.56 -22.92
CA LYS A 319 14.14 -21.82 -21.61
C LYS A 319 13.91 -20.69 -20.61
N MET A 320 13.23 -19.61 -20.99
CA MET A 320 12.93 -18.47 -20.12
C MET A 320 12.34 -18.87 -18.77
N VAL A 321 11.45 -19.86 -18.74
CA VAL A 321 10.82 -20.34 -17.49
C VAL A 321 11.81 -20.96 -16.48
N THR A 322 13.00 -21.33 -16.95
CA THR A 322 14.08 -21.87 -16.12
C THR A 322 15.08 -20.81 -15.65
N HIS A 323 15.01 -19.59 -16.18
CA HIS A 323 15.91 -18.49 -15.82
C HIS A 323 15.72 -18.08 -14.36
N SER A 324 16.82 -17.92 -13.61
CA SER A 324 16.80 -17.66 -12.16
C SER A 324 16.06 -16.36 -11.79
N SER A 325 16.22 -15.32 -12.60
CA SER A 325 15.61 -13.99 -12.40
C SER A 325 14.08 -13.99 -12.60
N ILE A 326 13.52 -15.03 -13.27
CA ILE A 326 12.08 -15.18 -13.50
C ILE A 326 11.43 -15.86 -12.28
N THR A 327 10.84 -15.05 -11.40
CA THR A 327 10.28 -15.50 -10.12
C THR A 327 8.84 -15.03 -9.90
N GLY A 328 8.15 -15.62 -8.91
CA GLY A 328 6.79 -15.25 -8.53
C GLY A 328 5.80 -15.25 -9.71
N ASN A 329 5.01 -14.18 -9.82
CA ASN A 329 3.99 -14.02 -10.87
C ASN A 329 4.59 -13.93 -12.30
N LEU A 330 5.84 -13.49 -12.42
CA LEU A 330 6.51 -13.41 -13.72
C LEU A 330 6.74 -14.81 -14.30
N LYS A 331 6.98 -15.80 -13.45
CA LYS A 331 7.19 -17.19 -13.85
C LYS A 331 5.99 -17.80 -14.55
N ALA A 332 4.78 -17.54 -14.05
CA ALA A 332 3.55 -18.00 -14.70
C ALA A 332 3.38 -17.39 -16.10
N THR A 333 3.67 -16.08 -16.25
CA THR A 333 3.57 -15.42 -17.56
C THR A 333 4.66 -15.90 -18.52
N ALA A 334 5.90 -16.05 -18.04
CA ALA A 334 6.99 -16.62 -18.83
C ALA A 334 6.69 -18.05 -19.31
N ALA A 335 6.12 -18.88 -18.44
CA ALA A 335 5.68 -20.23 -18.79
C ALA A 335 4.57 -20.23 -19.86
N GLN A 336 3.64 -19.29 -19.80
CA GLN A 336 2.60 -19.13 -20.83
C GLN A 336 3.20 -18.75 -22.18
N VAL A 337 4.10 -17.76 -22.22
CA VAL A 337 4.79 -17.34 -23.45
C VAL A 337 5.64 -18.49 -24.02
N ALA A 338 6.41 -19.17 -23.18
CA ALA A 338 7.21 -20.32 -23.59
C ALA A 338 6.32 -21.45 -24.16
N SER A 339 5.14 -21.68 -23.56
CA SER A 339 4.19 -22.69 -24.05
C SER A 339 3.67 -22.42 -25.47
N ALA A 340 3.58 -21.15 -25.88
CA ALA A 340 3.22 -20.79 -27.26
C ALA A 340 4.33 -21.21 -28.25
N LEU A 341 5.61 -21.00 -27.89
CA LEU A 341 6.76 -21.45 -28.68
C LEU A 341 6.84 -22.98 -28.74
N TRP A 342 6.65 -23.65 -27.60
CA TRP A 342 6.59 -25.12 -27.54
C TRP A 342 5.49 -25.67 -28.44
N LEU A 343 4.32 -25.02 -28.45
CA LEU A 343 3.17 -25.45 -29.24
C LEU A 343 3.43 -25.25 -30.74
N ARG A 344 4.03 -24.12 -31.11
CA ARG A 344 4.46 -23.83 -32.50
C ARG A 344 5.35 -24.95 -33.02
N ASP A 345 6.33 -25.37 -32.22
CA ASP A 345 7.36 -26.35 -32.61
C ASP A 345 6.95 -27.81 -32.32
N GLY A 346 5.77 -28.02 -31.72
CA GLY A 346 5.25 -29.36 -31.44
C GLY A 346 6.00 -30.12 -30.34
N MET A 347 6.61 -29.40 -29.39
CA MET A 347 7.44 -29.97 -28.32
C MET A 347 6.69 -31.08 -27.56
N PRO A 348 7.33 -32.22 -27.27
CA PRO A 348 6.71 -33.28 -26.48
C PRO A 348 6.29 -32.80 -25.08
N ALA A 349 5.14 -33.30 -24.59
CA ALA A 349 4.58 -32.88 -23.31
C ALA A 349 5.49 -33.21 -22.11
N HIS A 350 6.16 -34.37 -22.09
CA HIS A 350 7.15 -34.70 -21.06
C HIS A 350 8.33 -33.72 -21.00
N GLU A 351 8.81 -33.21 -22.14
CA GLU A 351 9.88 -32.20 -22.16
C GLU A 351 9.37 -30.86 -21.60
N ALA A 352 8.15 -30.44 -21.97
CA ALA A 352 7.52 -29.26 -21.38
C ALA A 352 7.34 -29.43 -19.85
N PHE A 353 6.96 -30.62 -19.37
CA PHE A 353 6.83 -30.93 -17.94
C PHE A 353 8.17 -30.74 -17.21
N LYS A 354 9.27 -31.17 -17.83
CA LYS A 354 10.63 -31.00 -17.30
C LYS A 354 11.07 -29.53 -17.30
N LEU A 355 10.84 -28.78 -18.37
CA LEU A 355 11.18 -27.34 -18.44
C LEU A 355 10.39 -26.50 -17.44
N LEU A 356 9.15 -26.86 -17.13
CA LEU A 356 8.35 -26.27 -16.06
C LEU A 356 8.84 -26.64 -14.65
N ARG A 357 9.89 -27.48 -14.55
CA ARG A 357 10.49 -27.98 -13.31
C ARG A 357 9.45 -28.69 -12.45
N LEU A 358 8.57 -29.47 -13.08
CA LEU A 358 7.56 -30.30 -12.41
C LEU A 358 8.10 -31.70 -12.08
N SER A 359 9.07 -32.19 -12.86
CA SER A 359 9.76 -33.46 -12.60
C SER A 359 10.44 -33.48 -11.24
N GLY A 360 10.35 -34.61 -10.54
CA GLY A 360 11.01 -34.81 -9.24
C GLY A 360 10.32 -34.15 -8.04
N LYS A 361 9.22 -33.41 -8.25
CA LYS A 361 8.42 -32.83 -7.14
C LYS A 361 7.40 -33.78 -6.52
N GLY A 362 7.22 -34.97 -7.09
CA GLY A 362 6.18 -35.92 -6.68
C GLY A 362 4.80 -35.26 -6.65
N ASP A 363 4.03 -35.51 -5.59
CA ASP A 363 2.69 -34.94 -5.38
C ASP A 363 2.67 -33.40 -5.41
N ASN A 364 3.76 -32.75 -4.99
CA ASN A 364 3.83 -31.29 -4.96
C ASN A 364 3.86 -30.67 -6.38
N ALA A 365 4.16 -31.46 -7.42
CA ALA A 365 4.05 -31.01 -8.80
C ALA A 365 2.62 -30.57 -9.13
N LEU A 366 1.62 -31.30 -8.63
CA LEU A 366 0.20 -31.07 -8.91
C LEU A 366 -0.37 -29.83 -8.21
N SER A 367 0.33 -29.32 -7.19
CA SER A 367 0.00 -28.06 -6.50
C SER A 367 0.84 -26.87 -6.98
N ASP A 368 1.78 -27.09 -7.90
CA ASP A 368 2.59 -26.00 -8.48
C ASP A 368 1.75 -25.20 -9.49
N PRO A 369 1.73 -23.86 -9.46
CA PRO A 369 1.01 -23.06 -10.45
C PRO A 369 1.39 -23.36 -11.92
N ALA A 370 2.60 -23.86 -12.17
CA ALA A 370 3.04 -24.27 -13.50
C ALA A 370 2.32 -25.53 -14.02
N PHE A 371 1.71 -26.34 -13.14
CA PHE A 371 0.97 -27.53 -13.54
C PHE A 371 -0.26 -27.20 -14.38
N GLY A 372 -1.03 -26.16 -13.99
CA GLY A 372 -2.17 -25.71 -14.80
C GLY A 372 -1.77 -25.25 -16.20
N ILE A 373 -0.57 -24.65 -16.32
CA ILE A 373 -0.01 -24.24 -17.62
C ILE A 373 0.35 -25.48 -18.46
N TRP A 374 0.96 -26.50 -17.85
CA TRP A 374 1.25 -27.76 -18.52
C TRP A 374 -0.02 -28.46 -19.03
N VAL A 375 -1.09 -28.52 -18.21
CA VAL A 375 -2.38 -29.11 -18.61
C VAL A 375 -2.98 -28.35 -19.81
N SER A 376 -2.97 -27.02 -19.76
CA SER A 376 -3.43 -26.18 -20.88
C SER A 376 -2.61 -26.42 -22.15
N TYR A 377 -1.28 -26.47 -22.02
CA TYR A 377 -0.36 -26.78 -23.09
C TYR A 377 -0.65 -28.15 -23.72
N PHE A 378 -0.78 -29.20 -22.90
CA PHE A 378 -1.07 -30.55 -23.34
C PHE A 378 -2.36 -30.60 -24.17
N ASN A 379 -3.43 -30.01 -23.65
CA ASN A 379 -4.73 -29.99 -24.34
C ASN A 379 -4.66 -29.26 -25.69
N LYS A 380 -3.95 -28.13 -25.76
CA LYS A 380 -3.71 -27.41 -27.03
C LYS A 380 -2.88 -28.25 -28.01
N LEU A 381 -1.86 -28.95 -27.52
CA LEU A 381 -1.02 -29.83 -28.33
C LEU A 381 -1.82 -31.02 -28.91
N GLN A 382 -2.69 -31.65 -28.13
CA GLN A 382 -3.55 -32.74 -28.63
C GLN A 382 -4.51 -32.28 -29.72
N ARG A 383 -5.14 -31.11 -29.53
CA ARG A 383 -6.00 -30.49 -30.56
C ARG A 383 -5.23 -30.25 -31.86
N LYS A 384 -4.01 -29.69 -31.76
CA LYS A 384 -3.14 -29.46 -32.94
C LYS A 384 -2.76 -30.76 -33.66
N LYS A 385 -2.52 -31.85 -32.90
CA LYS A 385 -2.21 -33.17 -33.45
C LYS A 385 -3.44 -33.95 -33.94
N MET A 386 -4.64 -33.39 -33.79
CA MET A 386 -5.91 -34.09 -34.06
C MET A 386 -6.03 -35.43 -33.29
N ASN A 387 -5.42 -35.52 -32.12
CA ASN A 387 -5.53 -36.72 -31.30
C ASN A 387 -6.90 -36.77 -30.63
N GLN A 388 -7.60 -37.90 -30.80
CA GLN A 388 -8.93 -38.14 -30.26
C GLN A 388 -8.92 -38.99 -28.99
N ASP A 389 -7.75 -39.42 -28.51
CA ASP A 389 -7.62 -40.13 -27.24
C ASP A 389 -7.94 -39.19 -26.08
N GLU A 390 -9.14 -39.38 -25.52
CA GLU A 390 -9.67 -38.65 -24.37
C GLU A 390 -8.78 -38.81 -23.12
N TYR A 391 -8.08 -39.95 -22.99
CA TYR A 391 -7.29 -40.29 -21.79
C TYR A 391 -5.79 -40.05 -21.95
N ALA A 392 -5.36 -39.51 -23.09
CA ALA A 392 -3.95 -39.26 -23.39
C ALA A 392 -3.24 -38.45 -22.28
N ILE A 393 -3.93 -37.48 -21.67
CA ILE A 393 -3.36 -36.66 -20.59
C ILE A 393 -3.08 -37.48 -19.33
N ILE A 394 -3.94 -38.45 -19.02
CA ILE A 394 -3.74 -39.37 -17.90
C ILE A 394 -2.58 -40.30 -18.20
N ALA A 395 -2.51 -40.85 -19.42
CA ALA A 395 -1.40 -41.70 -19.84
C ALA A 395 -0.05 -40.98 -19.76
N GLU A 396 0.02 -39.71 -20.21
CA GLU A 396 1.24 -38.91 -20.11
C GLU A 396 1.56 -38.56 -18.66
N LEU A 397 0.58 -38.11 -17.87
CA LEU A 397 0.79 -37.73 -16.48
C LEU A 397 1.23 -38.91 -15.61
N SER A 398 0.68 -40.11 -15.85
CA SER A 398 1.05 -41.34 -15.16
C SER A 398 2.52 -41.72 -15.34
N LYS A 399 3.21 -41.24 -16.38
CA LYS A 399 4.66 -41.47 -16.56
C LYS A 399 5.52 -40.81 -15.48
N HIS A 400 4.95 -39.84 -14.74
CA HIS A 400 5.63 -39.11 -13.67
C HIS A 400 5.32 -39.66 -12.27
N PHE A 401 4.58 -40.76 -12.18
CA PHE A 401 4.23 -41.44 -10.94
C PHE A 401 4.59 -42.93 -11.05
N ASP A 402 4.86 -43.58 -9.92
CA ASP A 402 5.29 -44.99 -9.91
C ASP A 402 4.25 -45.93 -10.53
N ASN A 403 2.97 -45.59 -10.37
CA ASN A 403 1.85 -46.30 -10.99
C ASN A 403 0.58 -45.42 -11.04
N ASN A 404 -0.45 -45.94 -11.72
CA ASN A 404 -1.74 -45.25 -11.86
C ASN A 404 -2.46 -44.99 -10.52
N LEU A 405 -2.28 -45.82 -9.49
CA LEU A 405 -2.88 -45.61 -8.17
C LEU A 405 -2.18 -44.48 -7.41
N ASP A 406 -0.87 -44.32 -7.59
CA ASP A 406 -0.11 -43.23 -6.98
C ASP A 406 -0.48 -41.87 -7.60
N LEU A 407 -0.76 -41.81 -8.92
CA LEU A 407 -1.37 -40.61 -9.52
C LEU A 407 -2.74 -40.31 -8.89
N ALA A 408 -3.62 -41.30 -8.78
CA ALA A 408 -4.95 -41.11 -8.21
C ALA A 408 -4.90 -40.63 -6.76
N ARG A 409 -3.99 -41.22 -5.97
CA ARG A 409 -3.70 -40.83 -4.59
C ARG A 409 -3.22 -39.39 -4.52
N ALA A 410 -2.28 -39.00 -5.39
CA ALA A 410 -1.77 -37.65 -5.43
C ALA A 410 -2.86 -36.62 -5.78
N LEU A 411 -3.74 -36.92 -6.75
CA LEU A 411 -4.89 -36.09 -7.09
C LEU A 411 -5.87 -35.94 -5.90
N CYS A 412 -6.21 -37.03 -5.20
CA CYS A 412 -7.00 -36.97 -3.95
C CYS A 412 -6.33 -36.10 -2.89
N ALA A 413 -5.02 -36.28 -2.68
CA ALA A 413 -4.27 -35.57 -1.64
C ALA A 413 -4.26 -34.06 -1.91
N VAL A 414 -4.08 -33.63 -3.16
CA VAL A 414 -4.13 -32.21 -3.53
C VAL A 414 -5.54 -31.65 -3.41
N ALA A 415 -6.57 -32.38 -3.86
CA ALA A 415 -7.96 -31.93 -3.74
C ALA A 415 -8.36 -31.65 -2.27
N LYS A 416 -7.84 -32.44 -1.33
CA LYS A 416 -8.08 -32.27 0.12
C LYS A 416 -7.38 -31.08 0.76
N LYS A 417 -6.32 -30.55 0.14
CA LYS A 417 -5.57 -29.40 0.67
C LYS A 417 -6.29 -28.06 0.47
N ASN A 418 -7.52 -28.07 -0.04
CA ASN A 418 -8.29 -26.88 -0.40
C ASN A 418 -7.46 -25.89 -1.24
N PRO A 419 -6.99 -26.32 -2.42
CA PRO A 419 -6.21 -25.46 -3.29
C PRO A 419 -7.09 -24.32 -3.84
N ASP A 420 -6.47 -23.35 -4.49
CA ASP A 420 -7.22 -22.29 -5.18
C ASP A 420 -8.20 -22.88 -6.21
N LEU A 421 -9.24 -22.10 -6.55
CA LEU A 421 -10.35 -22.57 -7.38
C LEU A 421 -9.89 -23.19 -8.72
N ASN A 422 -8.90 -22.60 -9.39
CA ASN A 422 -8.44 -23.08 -10.69
C ASN A 422 -7.71 -24.42 -10.56
N THR A 423 -6.86 -24.54 -9.55
CA THR A 423 -6.17 -25.80 -9.23
C THR A 423 -7.19 -26.87 -8.82
N ALA A 424 -8.16 -26.55 -7.97
CA ALA A 424 -9.20 -27.48 -7.55
C ALA A 424 -10.00 -28.04 -8.73
N GLN A 425 -10.40 -27.17 -9.67
CA GLN A 425 -11.11 -27.56 -10.88
C GLN A 425 -10.26 -28.49 -11.76
N THR A 426 -9.00 -28.11 -12.01
CA THR A 426 -8.06 -28.90 -12.82
C THR A 426 -7.87 -30.31 -12.24
N ILE A 427 -7.61 -30.38 -10.94
CA ILE A 427 -7.37 -31.66 -10.23
C ILE A 427 -8.62 -32.54 -10.25
N THR A 428 -9.80 -31.96 -9.99
CA THR A 428 -11.07 -32.70 -10.02
C THR A 428 -11.38 -33.23 -11.42
N SER A 429 -11.17 -32.42 -12.46
CA SER A 429 -11.36 -32.86 -13.86
C SER A 429 -10.43 -34.02 -14.23
N LEU A 430 -9.15 -33.95 -13.85
CA LEU A 430 -8.19 -35.03 -14.11
C LEU A 430 -8.53 -36.31 -13.33
N GLN A 431 -8.97 -36.18 -12.08
CA GLN A 431 -9.38 -37.33 -11.27
C GLN A 431 -10.61 -38.02 -11.87
N ASN A 432 -11.63 -37.26 -12.26
CA ASN A 432 -12.82 -37.80 -12.90
C ASN A 432 -12.46 -38.48 -14.23
N LEU A 433 -11.55 -37.88 -15.02
CA LEU A 433 -11.08 -38.46 -16.28
C LEU A 433 -10.35 -39.80 -16.05
N GLN A 434 -9.51 -39.88 -15.01
CA GLN A 434 -8.82 -41.11 -14.64
C GLN A 434 -9.82 -42.21 -14.21
N PHE A 435 -10.82 -41.87 -13.39
CA PHE A 435 -11.85 -42.83 -12.98
C PHE A 435 -12.72 -43.29 -14.15
N LYS A 436 -13.07 -42.37 -15.06
CA LYS A 436 -13.76 -42.71 -16.30
C LYS A 436 -12.93 -43.71 -17.13
N GLN A 437 -11.62 -43.49 -17.26
CA GLN A 437 -10.72 -44.42 -17.94
C GLN A 437 -10.74 -45.82 -17.30
N TRP A 438 -10.69 -45.89 -15.96
CA TRP A 438 -10.73 -47.16 -15.24
C TRP A 438 -12.01 -47.96 -15.52
N ILE A 439 -13.16 -47.29 -15.57
CA ILE A 439 -14.44 -47.93 -15.84
C ILE A 439 -14.54 -48.39 -17.31
N GLN A 440 -14.18 -47.51 -18.25
CA GLN A 440 -14.45 -47.72 -19.67
C GLN A 440 -13.41 -48.62 -20.35
N GLU A 441 -12.13 -48.36 -20.14
CA GLU A 441 -11.05 -49.11 -20.79
C GLU A 441 -10.61 -50.32 -19.96
N LYS A 442 -10.47 -50.13 -18.64
CA LYS A 442 -9.96 -51.20 -17.75
C LYS A 442 -11.03 -52.08 -17.14
N ARG A 443 -12.32 -51.74 -17.33
CA ARG A 443 -13.47 -52.45 -16.76
C ARG A 443 -13.44 -52.59 -15.23
N TRP A 444 -12.79 -51.65 -14.54
CA TRP A 444 -12.71 -51.65 -13.09
C TRP A 444 -14.07 -51.37 -12.44
N ASN A 445 -14.28 -51.96 -11.27
CA ASN A 445 -15.40 -51.70 -10.38
C ASN A 445 -14.88 -51.45 -8.95
N VAL A 446 -15.74 -51.04 -8.03
CA VAL A 446 -15.32 -50.68 -6.66
C VAL A 446 -14.59 -51.79 -5.90
N LYS A 447 -14.75 -53.07 -6.28
CA LYS A 447 -14.08 -54.21 -5.64
C LYS A 447 -12.58 -54.25 -5.95
N GLU A 448 -12.14 -53.68 -7.08
CA GLU A 448 -10.71 -53.66 -7.48
C GLU A 448 -9.84 -52.87 -6.49
N LEU A 449 -10.44 -51.98 -5.71
CA LEU A 449 -9.77 -51.17 -4.69
C LEU A 449 -10.11 -51.59 -3.25
N ARG A 450 -10.90 -52.64 -3.04
CA ARG A 450 -11.42 -53.06 -1.73
C ARG A 450 -10.32 -53.50 -0.76
N TYR A 451 -9.24 -54.07 -1.29
CA TYR A 451 -8.07 -54.54 -0.53
C TYR A 451 -6.81 -53.72 -0.84
N ALA A 452 -6.97 -52.52 -1.41
CA ALA A 452 -5.84 -51.65 -1.65
C ALA A 452 -5.19 -51.24 -0.33
N ASP A 453 -3.86 -51.05 -0.37
CA ASP A 453 -3.07 -50.52 0.74
C ASP A 453 -3.79 -49.30 1.39
N PRO A 454 -3.80 -49.17 2.73
CA PRO A 454 -4.40 -48.04 3.43
C PRO A 454 -4.08 -46.66 2.85
N LYS A 455 -2.89 -46.47 2.24
CA LYS A 455 -2.53 -45.21 1.56
C LYS A 455 -3.44 -44.84 0.39
N TYR A 456 -4.25 -45.77 -0.14
CA TYR A 456 -5.20 -45.58 -1.23
C TYR A 456 -6.67 -45.49 -0.79
N TRP A 457 -6.97 -45.49 0.51
CA TRP A 457 -8.36 -45.44 0.99
C TRP A 457 -9.12 -44.20 0.51
N ASP A 458 -8.44 -43.08 0.34
CA ASP A 458 -9.05 -41.88 -0.20
C ASP A 458 -9.42 -42.03 -1.67
N VAL A 459 -8.57 -42.72 -2.44
CA VAL A 459 -8.85 -43.09 -3.83
C VAL A 459 -10.07 -44.00 -3.90
N TYR A 460 -10.16 -45.01 -3.02
CA TYR A 460 -11.32 -45.90 -2.93
C TYR A 460 -12.60 -45.12 -2.68
N ARG A 461 -12.62 -44.21 -1.69
CA ARG A 461 -13.81 -43.40 -1.37
C ARG A 461 -14.22 -42.51 -2.55
N SER A 462 -13.27 -41.78 -3.13
CA SER A 462 -13.53 -40.90 -4.28
C SER A 462 -14.03 -41.69 -5.50
N PHE A 463 -13.43 -42.85 -5.79
CA PHE A 463 -13.86 -43.71 -6.89
C PHE A 463 -15.24 -44.33 -6.64
N TYR A 464 -15.52 -44.76 -5.41
CA TYR A 464 -16.84 -45.26 -5.01
C TYR A 464 -17.93 -44.21 -5.29
N THR A 465 -17.74 -42.98 -4.81
CA THR A 465 -18.69 -41.90 -5.03
C THR A 465 -18.89 -41.61 -6.51
N PHE A 466 -17.80 -41.53 -7.30
CA PHE A 466 -17.88 -41.30 -8.75
C PHE A 466 -18.56 -42.45 -9.51
N PHE A 467 -18.23 -43.71 -9.18
CA PHE A 467 -18.76 -44.91 -9.86
C PHE A 467 -20.27 -45.03 -9.73
N TYR A 468 -20.83 -44.74 -8.55
CA TYR A 468 -22.28 -44.80 -8.34
C TYR A 468 -23.01 -43.56 -8.88
N ALA A 469 -22.38 -42.39 -8.87
CA ALA A 469 -22.97 -41.18 -9.45
C ALA A 469 -23.12 -41.24 -10.98
N THR A 470 -22.22 -41.95 -11.67
CA THR A 470 -22.23 -42.09 -13.14
C THR A 470 -23.16 -43.20 -13.66
N ARG A 471 -23.83 -43.94 -12.77
CA ARG A 471 -24.78 -45.03 -13.10
C ARG A 471 -26.24 -44.71 -12.75
N GLN A 472 -26.51 -43.54 -12.17
CA GLN A 472 -27.84 -42.95 -12.07
C GLN A 472 -28.10 -42.11 -13.32
#